data_AF-F4P2J1-F1
#
_entry.id   AF-F4P2J1-F1
#
_cell.length_a   1.000
_cell.length_b   1.000
_cell.length_c   1.000
_cell.angle_alpha   90.00
_cell.angle_beta   90.00
_cell.angle_gamma   90.00
#
_symmetry.space_group_name_H-M   'P 1'
#
loop_
_entity.id
_entity.type
_entity.pdbx_description
1 polymer ?
#
loop_
_entity_poly.entity_id
_entity_poly.type
_entity_poly.pdbx_seq_one_letter_code
_entity_poly.pdbx_strand_id
1 'polypeptide(L)'
;MFHDILYLYGFNEEAGNYQVSNRDLKGNEADPVIISVMDGDEENNAYFNSPSDGKPGILRLFVFTGITPNRHSGYDNSVVLHELTHGVSERLTGGPENSNCLQQLEPNGMGEGWSDAIAIALEMKETDTSADDKILGAYVKPKTRYGFRKYPYSTNTKLNPLVYSSINGVNQTHYVGTVWGTILFEVYWSLVNQYGFEPDWTKVTSTKGNVVFLQLMVDGMKIQGCNPTFLSARSAILTAEKFRYNGVYRCSLLRGFARRGLGLDARMIAENSTYIDGTLIDNNCQIPT
;
A
#
# COMPACT_ATOMS: atom_id res chain seq x y z
N MET A 1 9.23 -1.18 -15.61
CA MET A 1 9.04 -0.06 -14.65
C MET A 1 8.65 -0.55 -13.26
N PHE A 2 7.44 -1.09 -13.02
CA PHE A 2 7.04 -1.48 -11.65
C PHE A 2 7.99 -2.49 -11.00
N HIS A 3 8.28 -3.59 -11.71
CA HIS A 3 9.29 -4.58 -11.32
C HIS A 3 10.63 -3.91 -10.99
N ASP A 4 11.19 -3.17 -11.95
CA ASP A 4 12.54 -2.61 -11.83
C ASP A 4 12.66 -1.59 -10.69
N ILE A 5 11.61 -0.79 -10.44
CA ILE A 5 11.58 0.12 -9.31
C ILE A 5 11.60 -0.70 -8.01
N LEU A 6 10.65 -1.61 -7.80
CA LEU A 6 10.57 -2.33 -6.53
C LEU A 6 11.77 -3.26 -6.29
N TYR A 7 12.40 -3.75 -7.35
CA TYR A 7 13.68 -4.44 -7.28
C TYR A 7 14.74 -3.60 -6.54
N LEU A 8 14.88 -2.33 -6.90
CA LEU A 8 15.82 -1.41 -6.27
C LEU A 8 15.48 -1.11 -4.80
N TYR A 9 14.19 -1.16 -4.44
CA TYR A 9 13.72 -1.02 -3.05
C TYR A 9 13.81 -2.33 -2.24
N GLY A 10 14.25 -3.41 -2.87
CA GLY A 10 14.56 -4.68 -2.22
C GLY A 10 13.52 -5.78 -2.42
N PHE A 11 12.51 -5.62 -3.29
CA PHE A 11 11.72 -6.75 -3.77
C PHE A 11 12.50 -7.45 -4.90
N ASN A 12 13.58 -8.11 -4.49
CA ASN A 12 14.53 -8.83 -5.34
C ASN A 12 14.28 -10.35 -5.27
N GLU A 13 15.20 -11.14 -5.82
CA GLU A 13 15.08 -12.59 -5.92
C GLU A 13 14.91 -13.26 -4.55
N GLU A 14 15.75 -12.91 -3.57
CA GLU A 14 15.67 -13.46 -2.21
C GLU A 14 14.37 -13.08 -1.50
N ALA A 15 13.78 -11.94 -1.87
CA ALA A 15 12.49 -11.50 -1.36
C ALA A 15 11.28 -12.10 -2.12
N GLY A 16 11.53 -13.01 -3.07
CA GLY A 16 10.53 -13.69 -3.89
C GLY A 16 9.82 -12.76 -4.87
N ASN A 17 10.58 -12.00 -5.64
CA ASN A 17 10.02 -11.27 -6.78
C ASN A 17 9.67 -12.21 -7.95
N TYR A 18 8.99 -11.67 -8.97
CA TYR A 18 8.50 -12.45 -10.11
C TYR A 18 9.46 -12.36 -11.29
N GLN A 19 10.23 -13.41 -11.57
CA GLN A 19 11.22 -13.44 -12.66
C GLN A 19 11.29 -14.80 -13.36
N VAL A 20 11.59 -14.79 -14.66
CA VAL A 20 11.84 -16.06 -15.38
C VAL A 20 13.12 -16.73 -14.89
N SER A 21 14.17 -15.93 -14.66
CA SER A 21 15.44 -16.43 -14.15
C SER A 21 16.05 -15.48 -13.12
N ASN A 22 16.59 -16.05 -12.05
CA ASN A 22 17.26 -15.34 -10.96
C ASN A 22 18.77 -15.17 -11.22
N ARG A 23 19.29 -15.68 -12.35
CA ARG A 23 20.71 -15.56 -12.74
C ARG A 23 21.67 -16.02 -11.62
N ASP A 24 21.41 -17.20 -11.07
CA ASP A 24 22.15 -17.82 -9.97
C ASP A 24 22.07 -17.08 -8.61
N LEU A 25 21.20 -16.07 -8.48
CA LEU A 25 20.85 -15.48 -7.19
C LEU A 25 19.81 -16.37 -6.46
N LYS A 26 19.58 -16.08 -5.16
CA LYS A 26 18.67 -16.85 -4.29
C LYS A 26 17.19 -16.75 -4.72
N GLY A 27 16.29 -17.46 -4.06
CA GLY A 27 14.85 -17.45 -4.37
C GLY A 27 14.49 -18.45 -5.46
N ASN A 28 13.19 -18.68 -5.67
CA ASN A 28 12.69 -19.64 -6.65
C ASN A 28 12.33 -18.91 -7.96
N GLU A 29 13.02 -19.22 -9.05
CA GLU A 29 12.75 -18.63 -10.37
C GLU A 29 11.60 -19.32 -11.12
N ALA A 30 11.44 -19.03 -12.41
CA ALA A 30 10.39 -19.53 -13.29
C ALA A 30 8.98 -19.04 -12.93
N ASP A 31 8.89 -17.85 -12.34
CA ASP A 31 7.65 -17.25 -11.88
C ASP A 31 7.38 -15.85 -12.43
N PRO A 32 7.46 -15.62 -13.75
CA PRO A 32 7.11 -14.33 -14.31
C PRO A 32 5.66 -13.95 -13.99
N VAL A 33 5.35 -12.65 -14.04
CA VAL A 33 3.96 -12.20 -14.10
C VAL A 33 3.40 -12.49 -15.50
N ILE A 34 2.33 -13.27 -15.55
CA ILE A 34 1.50 -13.47 -16.75
C ILE A 34 0.40 -12.41 -16.75
N ILE A 35 0.28 -11.64 -17.83
CA ILE A 35 -0.72 -10.58 -17.96
C ILE A 35 -1.78 -10.99 -18.98
N SER A 36 -2.99 -11.28 -18.50
CA SER A 36 -4.18 -11.50 -19.32
C SER A 36 -4.85 -10.15 -19.57
N VAL A 37 -4.71 -9.63 -20.80
CA VAL A 37 -5.14 -8.26 -21.11
C VAL A 37 -6.60 -8.17 -21.51
N MET A 38 -7.13 -9.04 -22.37
CA MET A 38 -8.57 -9.04 -22.73
C MET A 38 -9.23 -10.30 -22.17
N ASP A 39 -9.16 -10.44 -20.86
CA ASP A 39 -9.76 -11.58 -20.20
C ASP A 39 -11.29 -11.50 -20.31
N GLY A 40 -11.92 -12.58 -20.77
CA GLY A 40 -13.37 -12.64 -21.02
C GLY A 40 -14.14 -13.28 -19.87
N ASP A 41 -13.47 -13.70 -18.80
CA ASP A 41 -14.08 -14.41 -17.68
C ASP A 41 -14.94 -13.49 -16.79
N GLU A 42 -14.67 -12.18 -16.78
CA GLU A 42 -15.36 -11.18 -15.95
C GLU A 42 -15.44 -9.80 -16.64
N GLU A 43 -16.25 -8.90 -16.09
CA GLU A 43 -16.30 -7.48 -16.44
C GLU A 43 -16.21 -6.61 -15.19
N ASN A 44 -15.82 -5.34 -15.36
CA ASN A 44 -15.81 -4.32 -14.31
C ASN A 44 -14.92 -4.63 -13.09
N ASN A 45 -13.85 -5.40 -13.32
CA ASN A 45 -12.91 -5.79 -12.28
C ASN A 45 -11.46 -5.81 -12.79
N ALA A 46 -10.53 -6.11 -11.89
CA ALA A 46 -9.20 -6.61 -12.15
C ALA A 46 -8.79 -7.45 -10.94
N TYR A 47 -7.85 -8.39 -11.10
CA TYR A 47 -7.25 -9.05 -9.94
C TYR A 47 -5.86 -9.58 -10.24
N PHE A 48 -5.08 -9.80 -9.18
CA PHE A 48 -3.82 -10.52 -9.24
C PHE A 48 -3.89 -11.83 -8.45
N ASN A 49 -3.56 -12.95 -9.08
CA ASN A 49 -3.31 -14.20 -8.38
C ASN A 49 -1.82 -14.27 -8.00
N SER A 50 -1.53 -14.30 -6.70
CA SER A 50 -0.18 -14.33 -6.17
C SER A 50 0.09 -15.65 -5.43
N PRO A 51 0.53 -16.70 -6.15
CA PRO A 51 1.00 -17.91 -5.49
C PRO A 51 2.36 -17.68 -4.80
N SER A 52 2.77 -18.65 -3.99
CA SER A 52 4.12 -18.70 -3.39
C SER A 52 5.23 -18.60 -4.45
N ASP A 53 6.44 -18.26 -4.00
CA ASP A 53 7.66 -18.15 -4.83
C ASP A 53 7.88 -19.35 -5.76
N GLY A 54 8.35 -19.10 -6.97
CA GLY A 54 8.56 -20.13 -7.99
C GLY A 54 7.30 -20.55 -8.76
N LYS A 55 6.18 -19.85 -8.58
CA LYS A 55 4.96 -20.01 -9.40
C LYS A 55 4.54 -18.67 -10.01
N PRO A 56 4.24 -18.63 -11.33
CA PRO A 56 3.84 -17.40 -12.00
C PRO A 56 2.69 -16.68 -11.31
N GLY A 57 2.87 -15.37 -11.06
CA GLY A 57 1.76 -14.49 -10.72
C GLY A 57 0.88 -14.23 -11.94
N ILE A 58 -0.43 -14.09 -11.77
CA ILE A 58 -1.36 -13.87 -12.89
C ILE A 58 -2.12 -12.58 -12.67
N LEU A 59 -1.79 -11.54 -13.44
CA LEU A 59 -2.55 -10.31 -13.54
C LEU A 59 -3.67 -10.49 -14.57
N ARG A 60 -4.92 -10.31 -14.16
CA ARG A 60 -6.08 -10.32 -15.06
C ARG A 60 -6.73 -8.95 -15.13
N LEU A 61 -6.89 -8.46 -16.35
CA LEU A 61 -7.46 -7.16 -16.65
C LEU A 61 -8.73 -7.35 -17.48
N PHE A 62 -9.80 -6.67 -17.08
CA PHE A 62 -11.11 -6.80 -17.71
C PHE A 62 -11.61 -5.47 -18.30
N VAL A 63 -12.61 -5.59 -19.17
CA VAL A 63 -13.36 -4.45 -19.72
C VAL A 63 -14.34 -3.91 -18.68
N PHE A 64 -14.44 -2.59 -18.58
CA PHE A 64 -15.41 -1.86 -17.77
C PHE A 64 -16.53 -1.32 -18.65
N THR A 65 -17.77 -1.69 -18.33
CA THR A 65 -18.99 -1.44 -19.10
C THR A 65 -19.85 -0.28 -18.58
N GLY A 66 -19.36 0.46 -17.57
CA GLY A 66 -20.10 1.58 -16.95
C GLY A 66 -20.28 2.83 -17.83
N ILE A 67 -19.59 2.93 -18.97
CA ILE A 67 -19.68 4.05 -19.93
C ILE A 67 -19.61 3.56 -21.38
N THR A 68 -19.91 4.46 -22.33
CA THR A 68 -19.85 4.16 -23.78
C THR A 68 -18.96 5.19 -24.49
N PRO A 69 -17.93 4.77 -25.26
CA PRO A 69 -17.47 3.39 -25.41
C PRO A 69 -16.91 2.83 -24.09
N ASN A 70 -16.93 1.49 -23.95
CA ASN A 70 -16.36 0.80 -22.79
C ASN A 70 -14.88 1.17 -22.61
N ARG A 71 -14.39 1.09 -21.37
CA ARG A 71 -12.97 1.35 -21.04
C ARG A 71 -12.30 0.09 -20.55
N HIS A 72 -10.99 -0.03 -20.74
CA HIS A 72 -10.24 -1.18 -20.29
C HIS A 72 -9.38 -0.84 -19.07
N SER A 73 -9.35 -1.70 -18.05
CA SER A 73 -8.52 -1.48 -16.86
C SER A 73 -7.02 -1.39 -17.14
N GLY A 74 -6.51 -2.03 -18.19
CA GLY A 74 -5.10 -1.90 -18.60
C GLY A 74 -4.66 -0.50 -19.04
N TYR A 75 -5.60 0.42 -19.27
CA TYR A 75 -5.29 1.84 -19.53
C TYR A 75 -5.43 2.72 -18.27
N ASP A 76 -5.80 2.15 -17.12
CA ASP A 76 -5.84 2.85 -15.84
C ASP A 76 -4.66 2.39 -14.98
N ASN A 77 -3.60 3.21 -14.94
CA ASN A 77 -2.38 2.88 -14.21
C ASN A 77 -2.66 2.55 -12.75
N SER A 78 -3.63 3.23 -12.12
CA SER A 78 -3.94 3.02 -10.71
C SER A 78 -4.45 1.60 -10.45
N VAL A 79 -5.17 1.02 -11.41
CA VAL A 79 -5.63 -0.37 -11.35
C VAL A 79 -4.47 -1.34 -11.57
N VAL A 80 -3.67 -1.15 -12.62
CA VAL A 80 -2.54 -2.06 -12.90
C VAL A 80 -1.53 -2.08 -11.75
N LEU A 81 -1.20 -0.91 -11.19
CA LEU A 81 -0.28 -0.79 -10.06
C LEU A 81 -0.86 -1.39 -8.77
N HIS A 82 -2.17 -1.21 -8.54
CA HIS A 82 -2.87 -1.83 -7.42
C HIS A 82 -2.75 -3.36 -7.49
N GLU A 83 -3.11 -3.95 -8.63
CA GLU A 83 -3.06 -5.41 -8.78
C GLU A 83 -1.65 -5.97 -8.65
N LEU A 84 -0.66 -5.34 -9.27
CA LEU A 84 0.73 -5.78 -9.12
C LEU A 84 1.24 -5.68 -7.67
N THR A 85 0.70 -4.76 -6.88
CA THR A 85 1.06 -4.61 -5.47
C THR A 85 0.49 -5.71 -4.58
N HIS A 86 -0.60 -6.39 -4.98
CA HIS A 86 -1.03 -7.61 -4.29
C HIS A 86 0.08 -8.66 -4.31
N GLY A 87 0.71 -8.89 -5.47
CA GLY A 87 1.86 -9.79 -5.57
C GLY A 87 3.03 -9.41 -4.67
N VAL A 88 3.31 -8.13 -4.53
CA VAL A 88 4.37 -7.62 -3.65
C VAL A 88 4.03 -7.88 -2.19
N SER A 89 2.86 -7.44 -1.75
CA SER A 89 2.46 -7.52 -0.34
C SER A 89 2.28 -8.97 0.12
N GLU A 90 1.78 -9.85 -0.74
CA GLU A 90 1.60 -11.27 -0.43
C GLU A 90 2.92 -12.05 -0.43
N ARG A 91 3.88 -11.75 -1.33
CA ARG A 91 5.22 -12.38 -1.30
C ARG A 91 6.06 -11.92 -0.12
N LEU A 92 5.98 -10.64 0.25
CA LEU A 92 6.77 -10.09 1.35
C LEU A 92 6.23 -10.47 2.73
N THR A 93 4.90 -10.50 2.90
CA THR A 93 4.27 -10.73 4.21
C THR A 93 4.37 -12.20 4.62
N GLY A 94 5.08 -12.48 5.72
CA GLY A 94 5.27 -13.85 6.19
C GLY A 94 6.28 -14.68 5.38
N GLY A 95 6.91 -14.06 4.39
CA GLY A 95 7.98 -14.64 3.57
C GLY A 95 7.49 -15.26 2.25
N PRO A 96 8.41 -15.38 1.26
CA PRO A 96 8.06 -15.67 -0.13
C PRO A 96 7.45 -17.06 -0.35
N GLU A 97 7.72 -18.01 0.56
CA GLU A 97 7.17 -19.37 0.53
C GLU A 97 5.71 -19.47 1.00
N ASN A 98 5.12 -18.41 1.58
CA ASN A 98 3.79 -18.46 2.19
C ASN A 98 2.85 -17.33 1.73
N SER A 99 2.04 -17.63 0.71
CA SER A 99 1.01 -16.71 0.20
C SER A 99 -0.27 -16.63 1.06
N ASN A 100 -0.33 -17.31 2.22
CA ASN A 100 -1.52 -17.34 3.10
C ASN A 100 -1.45 -16.36 4.27
N CYS A 101 -0.71 -15.26 4.11
CA CYS A 101 -0.42 -14.33 5.19
C CYS A 101 -1.22 -13.02 5.18
N LEU A 102 -2.13 -12.82 4.22
CA LEU A 102 -3.07 -11.70 4.17
C LEU A 102 -4.51 -12.20 3.97
N GLN A 103 -4.96 -13.14 4.81
CA GLN A 103 -6.19 -13.91 4.59
C GLN A 103 -7.37 -13.48 5.48
N GLN A 104 -7.09 -13.07 6.72
CA GLN A 104 -8.16 -12.58 7.61
C GLN A 104 -8.58 -11.17 7.23
N LEU A 105 -9.79 -10.74 7.61
CA LEU A 105 -10.38 -9.46 7.17
C LEU A 105 -9.45 -8.24 7.33
N GLU A 106 -8.81 -8.08 8.50
CA GLU A 106 -7.90 -6.95 8.74
C GLU A 106 -6.60 -7.06 7.91
N PRO A 107 -5.85 -8.19 7.93
CA PRO A 107 -4.70 -8.39 7.04
C PRO A 107 -5.04 -8.23 5.55
N ASN A 108 -6.12 -8.87 5.10
CA ASN A 108 -6.57 -8.82 3.70
C ASN A 108 -6.96 -7.38 3.32
N GLY A 109 -7.60 -6.65 4.23
CA GLY A 109 -7.86 -5.23 4.10
C GLY A 109 -6.56 -4.42 3.98
N MET A 110 -5.53 -4.72 4.77
CA MET A 110 -4.25 -4.05 4.57
C MET A 110 -3.62 -4.35 3.20
N GLY A 111 -3.80 -5.56 2.66
CA GLY A 111 -3.49 -5.90 1.26
C GLY A 111 -4.02 -4.86 0.28
N GLU A 112 -5.34 -4.64 0.31
CA GLU A 112 -6.03 -3.60 -0.49
C GLU A 112 -5.44 -2.19 -0.26
N GLY A 113 -5.16 -1.85 1.00
CA GLY A 113 -4.66 -0.51 1.36
C GLY A 113 -3.21 -0.27 0.95
N TRP A 114 -2.35 -1.28 1.00
CA TRP A 114 -0.99 -1.20 0.46
C TRP A 114 -1.02 -1.06 -1.05
N SER A 115 -1.88 -1.82 -1.72
CA SER A 115 -2.09 -1.73 -3.16
C SER A 115 -2.49 -0.33 -3.61
N ASP A 116 -3.46 0.28 -2.91
CA ASP A 116 -3.82 1.68 -3.16
C ASP A 116 -2.68 2.66 -2.85
N ALA A 117 -2.03 2.52 -1.69
CA ALA A 117 -1.02 3.47 -1.24
C ALA A 117 0.22 3.49 -2.14
N ILE A 118 0.70 2.32 -2.59
CA ILE A 118 1.85 2.22 -3.49
C ILE A 118 1.48 2.68 -4.89
N ALA A 119 0.30 2.30 -5.42
CA ALA A 119 -0.17 2.79 -6.70
C ALA A 119 -0.24 4.33 -6.72
N ILE A 120 -0.84 4.93 -5.69
CA ILE A 120 -0.91 6.39 -5.55
C ILE A 120 0.48 7.00 -5.45
N ALA A 121 1.35 6.45 -4.59
CA ALA A 121 2.70 7.01 -4.38
C ALA A 121 3.50 7.04 -5.70
N LEU A 122 3.44 5.98 -6.51
CA LEU A 122 4.16 5.89 -7.79
C LEU A 122 3.59 6.82 -8.87
N GLU A 123 2.33 7.25 -8.75
CA GLU A 123 1.71 8.22 -9.66
C GLU A 123 1.92 9.69 -9.25
N MET A 124 2.40 9.94 -8.02
CA MET A 124 2.66 11.29 -7.53
C MET A 124 3.72 12.00 -8.36
N LYS A 125 3.54 13.30 -8.52
CA LYS A 125 4.47 14.21 -9.22
C LYS A 125 5.05 15.20 -8.22
N GLU A 126 6.19 15.79 -8.58
CA GLU A 126 6.83 16.84 -7.78
C GLU A 126 5.93 18.07 -7.57
N THR A 127 5.01 18.32 -8.49
CA THR A 127 4.02 19.41 -8.40
C THR A 127 2.82 19.11 -7.51
N ASP A 128 2.61 17.85 -7.13
CA ASP A 128 1.52 17.49 -6.23
C ASP A 128 1.84 17.98 -4.81
N THR A 129 0.79 18.29 -4.07
CA THR A 129 0.84 18.76 -2.69
C THR A 129 -0.11 17.96 -1.81
N SER A 130 0.03 18.06 -0.49
CA SER A 130 -0.90 17.40 0.44
C SER A 130 -2.36 17.88 0.31
N ALA A 131 -2.61 19.00 -0.39
CA ALA A 131 -3.97 19.45 -0.66
C ALA A 131 -4.62 18.71 -1.85
N ASP A 132 -3.85 17.97 -2.65
CA ASP A 132 -4.35 17.27 -3.82
C ASP A 132 -4.97 15.92 -3.42
N ASP A 133 -6.23 15.73 -3.79
CA ASP A 133 -6.96 14.49 -3.55
C ASP A 133 -6.66 13.46 -4.65
N LYS A 134 -6.55 12.18 -4.28
CA LYS A 134 -6.28 11.09 -5.23
C LYS A 134 -7.45 10.11 -5.31
N ILE A 135 -7.77 9.71 -6.55
CA ILE A 135 -8.90 8.83 -6.87
C ILE A 135 -8.38 7.64 -7.68
N LEU A 136 -8.56 6.42 -7.17
CA LEU A 136 -8.28 5.21 -7.93
C LEU A 136 -9.41 4.89 -8.91
N GLY A 137 -9.03 4.42 -10.09
CA GLY A 137 -9.98 4.01 -11.12
C GLY A 137 -10.70 5.17 -11.79
N ALA A 138 -10.16 6.39 -11.73
CA ALA A 138 -10.84 7.56 -12.30
C ALA A 138 -11.08 7.40 -13.82
N TYR A 139 -10.21 6.68 -14.52
CA TYR A 139 -10.40 6.38 -15.93
C TYR A 139 -11.49 5.34 -16.12
N VAL A 140 -11.49 4.20 -15.42
CA VAL A 140 -12.52 3.16 -15.65
C VAL A 140 -13.89 3.44 -15.00
N LYS A 141 -13.95 4.28 -13.95
CA LYS A 141 -15.19 4.67 -13.24
C LYS A 141 -15.45 6.19 -13.22
N PRO A 142 -15.49 6.87 -14.38
CA PRO A 142 -15.54 8.34 -14.44
C PRO A 142 -16.88 8.94 -13.98
N LYS A 143 -17.96 8.12 -13.90
CA LYS A 143 -19.28 8.55 -13.43
C LYS A 143 -19.43 8.49 -11.91
N THR A 144 -18.50 7.85 -11.22
CA THR A 144 -18.50 7.78 -9.76
C THR A 144 -17.77 9.00 -9.20
N ARG A 145 -18.26 9.55 -8.09
CA ARG A 145 -17.65 10.76 -7.50
C ARG A 145 -16.19 10.53 -7.09
N TYR A 146 -15.85 9.33 -6.61
CA TYR A 146 -14.54 9.00 -6.03
C TYR A 146 -13.98 7.66 -6.54
N GLY A 147 -14.31 7.28 -7.77
CA GLY A 147 -13.77 6.06 -8.38
C GLY A 147 -14.22 4.79 -7.66
N PHE A 148 -13.27 3.91 -7.36
CA PHE A 148 -13.55 2.63 -6.67
C PHE A 148 -13.86 2.76 -5.19
N ARG A 149 -13.37 3.80 -4.51
CA ARG A 149 -13.42 3.90 -3.06
C ARG A 149 -14.55 4.83 -2.61
N LYS A 150 -14.97 4.67 -1.34
CA LYS A 150 -16.07 5.46 -0.76
C LYS A 150 -15.71 6.94 -0.60
N TYR A 151 -14.43 7.23 -0.37
CA TYR A 151 -13.86 8.56 -0.22
C TYR A 151 -12.60 8.65 -1.08
N PRO A 152 -12.19 9.86 -1.54
CA PRO A 152 -10.89 10.02 -2.15
C PRO A 152 -9.80 9.90 -1.06
N TYR A 153 -8.58 9.58 -1.47
CA TYR A 153 -7.43 9.70 -0.58
C TYR A 153 -7.07 11.18 -0.43
N SER A 154 -7.16 11.68 0.81
CA SER A 154 -7.09 13.12 1.10
C SER A 154 -6.57 13.36 2.51
N THR A 155 -5.74 14.39 2.72
CA THR A 155 -5.37 14.84 4.07
C THR A 155 -6.43 15.72 4.73
N ASN A 156 -7.53 16.01 4.02
CA ASN A 156 -8.70 16.73 4.54
C ASN A 156 -9.65 15.76 5.24
N THR A 157 -9.65 15.80 6.57
CA THR A 157 -10.47 14.91 7.42
C THR A 157 -11.97 15.12 7.30
N LYS A 158 -12.42 16.24 6.71
CA LYS A 158 -13.85 16.44 6.39
C LYS A 158 -14.26 15.73 5.11
N LEU A 159 -13.35 15.63 4.13
CA LEU A 159 -13.62 15.01 2.84
C LEU A 159 -13.50 13.48 2.93
N ASN A 160 -12.44 13.01 3.58
CA ASN A 160 -12.27 11.62 3.96
C ASN A 160 -12.20 11.56 5.49
N PRO A 161 -13.23 11.10 6.20
CA PRO A 161 -13.27 11.08 7.67
C PRO A 161 -12.75 9.78 8.27
N LEU A 162 -12.20 8.86 7.47
CA LEU A 162 -11.79 7.55 7.96
C LEU A 162 -10.64 7.67 8.97
N VAL A 163 -10.73 6.88 10.03
CA VAL A 163 -9.76 6.70 11.12
C VAL A 163 -9.69 5.22 11.48
N TYR A 164 -8.74 4.79 12.31
CA TYR A 164 -8.56 3.38 12.68
C TYR A 164 -9.85 2.73 13.19
N SER A 165 -10.59 3.37 14.10
CA SER A 165 -11.87 2.87 14.62
C SER A 165 -12.99 2.77 13.58
N SER A 166 -12.80 3.30 12.36
CA SER A 166 -13.77 3.16 11.27
C SER A 166 -13.94 1.73 10.78
N ILE A 167 -13.05 0.80 11.15
CA ILE A 167 -13.18 -0.62 10.82
C ILE A 167 -14.06 -1.40 11.83
N ASN A 168 -14.54 -0.76 12.90
CA ASN A 168 -15.47 -1.37 13.85
C ASN A 168 -16.76 -1.82 13.15
N GLY A 169 -17.10 -3.11 13.29
CA GLY A 169 -18.33 -3.68 12.72
C GLY A 169 -18.35 -3.76 11.19
N VAL A 170 -17.20 -3.53 10.52
CA VAL A 170 -17.08 -3.65 9.07
C VAL A 170 -16.75 -5.09 8.69
N ASN A 171 -17.34 -5.57 7.59
CA ASN A 171 -17.06 -6.90 7.01
C ASN A 171 -16.63 -6.84 5.53
N GLN A 172 -16.20 -5.68 5.04
CA GLN A 172 -15.77 -5.45 3.66
C GLN A 172 -14.27 -5.15 3.59
N THR A 173 -13.50 -6.07 3.00
CA THR A 173 -12.04 -5.94 2.83
C THR A 173 -11.63 -4.59 2.23
N HIS A 174 -12.21 -4.22 1.08
CA HIS A 174 -11.90 -2.96 0.39
C HIS A 174 -12.15 -1.71 1.26
N TYR A 175 -13.14 -1.75 2.17
CA TYR A 175 -13.36 -0.64 3.10
C TYR A 175 -12.26 -0.56 4.14
N VAL A 176 -11.90 -1.70 4.73
CA VAL A 176 -10.76 -1.80 5.67
C VAL A 176 -9.48 -1.32 4.99
N GLY A 177 -9.25 -1.71 3.74
CA GLY A 177 -8.13 -1.21 2.94
C GLY A 177 -8.18 0.27 2.66
N THR A 178 -9.35 0.84 2.41
CA THR A 178 -9.49 2.30 2.28
C THR A 178 -9.07 3.02 3.57
N VAL A 179 -9.38 2.45 4.74
CA VAL A 179 -8.91 3.00 6.03
C VAL A 179 -7.38 2.91 6.13
N TRP A 180 -6.78 1.75 5.85
CA TRP A 180 -5.33 1.57 5.87
C TRP A 180 -4.60 2.50 4.88
N GLY A 181 -5.05 2.54 3.64
CA GLY A 181 -4.50 3.43 2.61
C GLY A 181 -4.64 4.91 2.99
N THR A 182 -5.73 5.31 3.67
CA THR A 182 -5.91 6.69 4.15
C THR A 182 -4.90 7.03 5.24
N ILE A 183 -4.62 6.09 6.15
CA ILE A 183 -3.57 6.24 7.16
C ILE A 183 -2.20 6.39 6.48
N LEU A 184 -1.89 5.52 5.51
CA LEU A 184 -0.63 5.57 4.77
C LEU A 184 -0.49 6.82 3.90
N PHE A 185 -1.59 7.40 3.39
CA PHE A 185 -1.58 8.66 2.66
C PHE A 185 -1.13 9.84 3.55
N GLU A 186 -1.54 9.86 4.82
CA GLU A 186 -1.06 10.86 5.79
C GLU A 186 0.41 10.63 6.15
N VAL A 187 0.84 9.37 6.23
CA VAL A 187 2.26 9.02 6.42
C VAL A 187 3.11 9.51 5.24
N TYR A 188 2.67 9.25 4.01
CA TYR A 188 3.33 9.71 2.78
C TYR A 188 3.50 11.23 2.81
N TRP A 189 2.43 11.98 3.02
CA TRP A 189 2.51 13.44 3.02
C TRP A 189 3.26 14.00 4.23
N SER A 190 3.21 13.35 5.39
CA SER A 190 4.03 13.77 6.54
C SER A 190 5.53 13.65 6.25
N LEU A 191 5.94 12.62 5.49
CA LEU A 191 7.32 12.47 5.03
C LEU A 191 7.65 13.48 3.93
N VAL A 192 6.84 13.56 2.88
CA VAL A 192 7.11 14.44 1.72
C VAL A 192 7.12 15.91 2.11
N ASN A 193 6.19 16.36 2.96
CA ASN A 193 6.16 17.76 3.40
C ASN A 193 7.39 18.16 4.22
N GLN A 194 7.99 17.22 4.95
CA GLN A 194 9.17 17.49 5.77
C GLN A 194 10.49 17.31 5.01
N TYR A 195 10.57 16.31 4.14
CA TYR A 195 11.83 15.90 3.53
C TYR A 195 11.90 16.21 2.02
N GLY A 196 10.79 16.60 1.41
CA GLY A 196 10.66 16.89 -0.02
C GLY A 196 10.35 15.64 -0.85
N PHE A 197 10.24 15.84 -2.17
CA PHE A 197 9.96 14.82 -3.16
C PHE A 197 11.19 14.58 -4.06
N GLU A 198 11.40 13.33 -4.49
CA GLU A 198 12.39 12.94 -5.50
C GLU A 198 11.66 12.42 -6.74
N PRO A 199 11.79 13.08 -7.91
CA PRO A 199 11.13 12.64 -9.14
C PRO A 199 11.73 11.38 -9.76
N ASP A 200 12.98 11.03 -9.42
CA ASP A 200 13.64 9.85 -9.93
C ASP A 200 13.59 8.68 -8.92
N TRP A 201 12.63 7.78 -9.12
CA TRP A 201 12.44 6.57 -8.30
C TRP A 201 13.63 5.60 -8.32
N THR A 202 14.61 5.77 -9.22
CA THR A 202 15.82 4.93 -9.23
C THR A 202 16.85 5.36 -8.17
N LYS A 203 16.72 6.57 -7.60
CA LYS A 203 17.59 7.09 -6.55
C LYS A 203 17.18 6.57 -5.16
N VAL A 204 17.30 5.28 -4.95
CA VAL A 204 16.88 4.61 -3.71
C VAL A 204 17.64 5.03 -2.45
N THR A 205 18.79 5.70 -2.59
CA THR A 205 19.53 6.29 -1.46
C THR A 205 19.09 7.71 -1.11
N SER A 206 18.15 8.28 -1.86
CA SER A 206 17.61 9.62 -1.61
C SER A 206 16.92 9.68 -0.25
N THR A 207 17.16 10.75 0.50
CA THR A 207 16.55 11.01 1.81
C THR A 207 15.19 11.71 1.70
N LYS A 208 14.61 11.78 0.49
CA LYS A 208 13.34 12.43 0.22
C LYS A 208 12.17 11.55 0.66
N GLY A 209 11.07 12.19 1.04
CA GLY A 209 9.97 11.55 1.76
C GLY A 209 9.27 10.43 0.99
N ASN A 210 9.11 10.58 -0.34
CA ASN A 210 8.48 9.57 -1.19
C ASN A 210 9.36 8.32 -1.37
N VAL A 211 10.68 8.49 -1.50
CA VAL A 211 11.65 7.38 -1.57
C VAL A 211 11.68 6.65 -0.23
N VAL A 212 11.76 7.38 0.87
CA VAL A 212 11.72 6.81 2.23
C VAL A 212 10.41 6.07 2.48
N PHE A 213 9.27 6.64 2.06
CA PHE A 213 7.96 5.99 2.19
C PHE A 213 7.96 4.62 1.50
N LEU A 214 8.33 4.56 0.21
CA LEU A 214 8.30 3.31 -0.55
C LEU A 214 9.26 2.27 0.05
N GLN A 215 10.47 2.68 0.46
CA GLN A 215 11.43 1.80 1.13
C GLN A 215 10.85 1.20 2.42
N LEU A 216 10.18 2.02 3.24
CA LEU A 216 9.61 1.56 4.49
C LEU A 216 8.36 0.68 4.31
N MET A 217 7.61 0.83 3.22
CA MET A 217 6.53 -0.09 2.90
C MET A 217 7.09 -1.49 2.61
N VAL A 218 8.11 -1.59 1.75
CA VAL A 218 8.76 -2.87 1.41
C VAL A 218 9.39 -3.51 2.64
N ASP A 219 10.17 -2.76 3.43
CA ASP A 219 10.81 -3.30 4.63
C ASP A 219 9.81 -3.64 5.73
N GLY A 220 8.75 -2.83 5.89
CA GLY A 220 7.68 -3.09 6.85
C GLY A 220 6.96 -4.41 6.56
N MET A 221 6.62 -4.67 5.29
CA MET A 221 6.00 -5.93 4.88
C MET A 221 6.90 -7.15 5.15
N LYS A 222 8.22 -7.02 4.96
CA LYS A 222 9.19 -8.07 5.30
C LYS A 222 9.25 -8.38 6.80
N ILE A 223 8.99 -7.39 7.64
CA ILE A 223 9.14 -7.49 9.11
C ILE A 223 7.85 -7.95 9.80
N GLN A 224 6.67 -7.59 9.28
CA GLN A 224 5.40 -7.67 10.01
C GLN A 224 4.89 -9.07 10.35
N GLY A 225 5.50 -10.13 9.81
CA GLY A 225 5.07 -11.51 10.02
C GLY A 225 3.75 -11.84 9.29
N CYS A 226 3.15 -12.99 9.62
CA CYS A 226 1.98 -13.52 8.94
C CYS A 226 0.66 -13.05 9.59
N ASN A 227 -0.34 -12.68 8.79
CA ASN A 227 -1.62 -12.12 9.21
C ASN A 227 -1.50 -10.97 10.23
N PRO A 228 -0.80 -9.88 9.87
CA PRO A 228 -0.63 -8.72 10.74
C PRO A 228 -1.96 -7.98 10.99
N THR A 229 -2.04 -7.27 12.11
CA THR A 229 -3.01 -6.19 12.37
C THR A 229 -2.42 -4.83 11.99
N PHE A 230 -3.24 -3.78 11.89
CA PHE A 230 -2.78 -2.40 11.66
C PHE A 230 -1.71 -1.97 12.68
N LEU A 231 -1.89 -2.36 13.94
CA LEU A 231 -0.94 -2.04 15.02
C LEU A 231 0.41 -2.73 14.82
N SER A 232 0.40 -4.00 14.40
CA SER A 232 1.64 -4.75 14.13
C SER A 232 2.34 -4.26 12.85
N ALA A 233 1.59 -3.94 11.79
CA ALA A 233 2.12 -3.37 10.55
C ALA A 233 2.74 -1.98 10.77
N ARG A 234 2.08 -1.10 11.53
CA ARG A 234 2.65 0.18 11.98
C ARG A 234 3.98 -0.05 12.73
N SER A 235 3.99 -1.01 13.65
CA SER A 235 5.17 -1.30 14.46
C SER A 235 6.31 -1.86 13.60
N ALA A 236 6.01 -2.65 12.58
CA ALA A 236 6.98 -3.14 11.60
C ALA A 236 7.58 -2.00 10.76
N ILE A 237 6.75 -1.05 10.29
CA ILE A 237 7.21 0.15 9.57
C ILE A 237 8.13 1.02 10.45
N LEU A 238 7.77 1.25 11.72
CA LEU A 238 8.63 1.98 12.67
C LEU A 238 9.92 1.22 12.99
N THR A 239 9.87 -0.11 12.99
CA THR A 239 11.05 -0.96 13.20
C THR A 239 11.99 -0.89 12.00
N ALA A 240 11.46 -0.97 10.78
CA ALA A 240 12.21 -0.77 9.54
C ALA A 240 12.93 0.59 9.55
N GLU A 241 12.21 1.65 9.94
CA GLU A 241 12.74 3.00 10.01
C GLU A 241 13.89 3.11 11.02
N LYS A 242 13.73 2.53 12.21
CA LYS A 242 14.79 2.52 13.22
C LYS A 242 16.05 1.81 12.73
N PHE A 243 15.92 0.65 12.11
CA PHE A 243 17.08 -0.11 11.64
C PHE A 243 17.77 0.50 10.43
N ARG A 244 17.00 1.06 9.49
CA ARG A 244 17.57 1.62 8.25
C ARG A 244 18.07 3.05 8.43
N TYR A 245 17.32 3.87 9.17
CA TYR A 245 17.52 5.32 9.22
C TYR A 245 17.79 5.86 10.61
N ASN A 246 17.96 4.98 11.61
CA ASN A 246 18.34 5.35 12.97
C ASN A 246 17.40 6.38 13.64
N GLY A 247 16.10 6.35 13.31
CA GLY A 247 15.09 7.19 13.96
C GLY A 247 14.86 8.57 13.32
N VAL A 248 15.54 8.91 12.23
CA VAL A 248 15.41 10.22 11.55
C VAL A 248 13.97 10.52 11.13
N TYR A 249 13.25 9.54 10.59
CA TYR A 249 11.91 9.73 10.03
C TYR A 249 10.78 9.40 11.01
N ARG A 250 11.12 8.86 12.18
CA ARG A 250 10.18 8.40 13.21
C ARG A 250 9.08 9.40 13.51
N CYS A 251 9.41 10.67 13.71
CA CYS A 251 8.43 11.69 14.07
C CYS A 251 7.40 11.95 12.96
N SER A 252 7.79 11.94 11.69
CA SER A 252 6.86 12.07 10.56
C SER A 252 5.93 10.86 10.47
N LEU A 253 6.48 9.66 10.63
CA LEU A 253 5.68 8.43 10.65
C LEU A 253 4.63 8.49 11.75
N LEU A 254 5.04 8.78 12.99
CA LEU A 254 4.12 8.86 14.13
C LEU A 254 3.04 9.93 13.93
N ARG A 255 3.38 11.10 13.38
CA ARG A 255 2.39 12.14 13.06
C ARG A 255 1.39 11.67 12.00
N GLY A 256 1.87 11.03 10.93
CA GLY A 256 1.00 10.46 9.90
C GLY A 256 0.02 9.42 10.46
N PHE A 257 0.53 8.45 11.22
CA PHE A 257 -0.30 7.43 11.87
C PHE A 257 -1.31 8.03 12.86
N ALA A 258 -0.86 8.91 13.76
CA ALA A 258 -1.70 9.51 14.79
C ALA A 258 -2.82 10.39 14.23
N ARG A 259 -2.60 11.04 13.08
CA ARG A 259 -3.60 11.89 12.41
C ARG A 259 -4.89 11.14 12.04
N ARG A 260 -4.81 9.80 11.95
CA ARG A 260 -5.91 8.91 11.59
C ARG A 260 -6.19 7.86 12.67
N GLY A 261 -5.88 8.17 13.92
CA GLY A 261 -6.23 7.33 15.06
C GLY A 261 -5.32 6.12 15.27
N LEU A 262 -4.18 6.03 14.59
CA LEU A 262 -3.22 4.94 14.77
C LEU A 262 -1.95 5.36 15.56
N GLY A 263 -2.10 6.34 16.45
CA GLY A 263 -1.05 6.79 17.39
C GLY A 263 -0.66 5.71 18.40
N LEU A 264 0.39 5.96 19.19
CA LEU A 264 1.03 4.95 20.06
C LEU A 264 0.10 4.31 21.10
N ASP A 265 -0.96 5.01 21.48
CA ASP A 265 -2.00 4.57 22.43
C ASP A 265 -3.22 3.90 21.77
N ALA A 266 -3.22 3.80 20.43
CA ALA A 266 -4.23 3.05 19.67
C ALA A 266 -4.17 1.57 20.06
N ARG A 267 -5.35 0.96 20.22
CA ARG A 267 -5.45 -0.42 20.72
C ARG A 267 -6.67 -1.14 20.15
N MET A 268 -6.63 -2.46 20.22
CA MET A 268 -7.74 -3.35 19.89
C MET A 268 -8.15 -4.10 21.16
N ILE A 269 -9.44 -4.09 21.48
CA ILE A 269 -10.05 -4.86 22.57
C ILE A 269 -10.43 -6.23 21.99
N ALA A 270 -9.68 -7.27 22.37
CA ALA A 270 -9.78 -8.60 21.77
C ALA A 270 -11.12 -9.29 22.01
N GLU A 271 -11.76 -9.01 23.16
CA GLU A 271 -13.00 -9.68 23.59
C GLU A 271 -14.17 -9.42 22.64
N ASN A 272 -14.17 -8.28 21.95
CA ASN A 272 -15.27 -7.85 21.09
C ASN A 272 -14.78 -7.23 19.77
N SER A 273 -13.51 -7.44 19.41
CA SER A 273 -12.86 -6.89 18.22
C SER A 273 -13.12 -5.38 18.05
N THR A 274 -13.03 -4.62 19.14
CA THR A 274 -13.24 -3.16 19.10
C THR A 274 -11.92 -2.42 18.96
N TYR A 275 -11.82 -1.62 17.92
CA TYR A 275 -10.68 -0.80 17.57
C TYR A 275 -10.85 0.60 18.15
N ILE A 276 -9.86 1.06 18.92
CA ILE A 276 -9.86 2.35 19.60
C ILE A 276 -8.75 3.22 19.01
N ASP A 277 -9.15 4.42 18.58
CA ASP A 277 -8.23 5.43 18.07
C ASP A 277 -7.25 5.90 19.15
N GLY A 278 -6.01 6.10 18.75
CA GLY A 278 -4.97 6.75 19.52
C GLY A 278 -4.35 7.90 18.76
N THR A 279 -3.96 8.95 19.48
CA THR A 279 -3.32 10.14 18.90
C THR A 279 -1.96 10.45 19.54
N LEU A 280 -1.52 9.65 20.51
CA LEU A 280 -0.26 9.83 21.20
C LEU A 280 0.91 9.65 20.23
N ILE A 281 1.87 10.57 20.30
CA ILE A 281 3.18 10.49 19.66
C ILE A 281 4.26 10.77 20.71
N ASP A 282 5.51 10.39 20.42
CA ASP A 282 6.62 10.67 21.33
C ASP A 282 6.72 12.20 21.61
N ASN A 283 7.00 12.59 22.86
CA ASN A 283 7.01 14.00 23.27
C ASN A 283 7.98 14.85 22.43
N ASN A 284 9.12 14.29 22.01
CA ASN A 284 10.09 14.95 21.15
C ASN A 284 9.65 15.07 19.68
N CYS A 285 8.54 14.44 19.28
CA CYS A 285 7.97 14.51 17.94
C CYS A 285 6.82 15.52 17.82
N GLN A 286 6.40 16.11 18.93
CA GLN A 286 5.42 17.19 18.93
C GLN A 286 5.99 18.41 18.21
N ILE A 287 5.19 19.00 17.32
CA ILE A 287 5.55 20.29 16.70
C ILE A 287 5.32 21.36 17.77
N PRO A 288 6.28 22.27 18.03
CA PRO A 288 6.07 23.38 18.96
C PRO A 288 4.80 24.14 18.57
N THR A 289 3.92 24.35 19.54
CA THR A 289 2.69 25.14 19.39
C THR A 289 2.99 26.60 19.08
#